data_AF-A0AAV4IJ32-F1
#
_entry.id   AF-A0AAV4IJ32-F1
#
_cell.length_a   1.000
_cell.length_b   1.000
_cell.length_c   1.000
_cell.angle_alpha   90.00
_cell.angle_beta   90.00
_cell.angle_gamma   90.00
#
_symmetry.space_group_name_H-M   'P 1'
#
loop_
_entity.id
_entity.type
_entity.pdbx_description
1 polymer ?
#
loop_
_entity_poly.entity_id
_entity_poly.type
_entity_poly.pdbx_seq_one_letter_code
_entity_poly.pdbx_strand_id
1 'polypeptide(L)'
;MEFVVFQIKTGGTVHMVCRSKERGEEALKDLQEKSGSSNIHLHLVDMSRPKAIKEFVEKFRSNGTPLNVLINNAGVLMSGDKRTLTEDGLETTFATNSLGVHILTSGLIPVLENSEDPRVIIITSGGMLVQKLDLSDLQFEKMTKFDGTMAYSQTKRQEVIMTAMYAKQYPKVHFSTCHPGWADTAGMIYINNE
;
A
#
# COMPACT_ATOMS: atom_id res chain seq x y z
N MET A 1 -10.43 9.89 2.41
CA MET A 1 -10.15 10.75 3.59
C MET A 1 -11.31 10.76 4.58
N GLU A 2 -12.56 10.85 4.13
CA GLU A 2 -13.76 10.85 5.00
C GLU A 2 -13.87 9.62 5.92
N PHE A 3 -13.59 8.41 5.40
CA PHE A 3 -13.58 7.19 6.23
C PHE A 3 -12.57 7.26 7.38
N VAL A 4 -11.36 7.76 7.12
CA VAL A 4 -10.31 7.90 8.15
C VAL A 4 -10.76 8.92 9.21
N VAL A 5 -11.31 10.06 8.79
CA VAL A 5 -11.86 11.07 9.71
C VAL A 5 -13.00 10.50 10.56
N PHE A 6 -13.90 9.71 9.98
CA PHE A 6 -14.98 9.04 10.71
C PHE A 6 -14.43 8.11 11.80
N GLN A 7 -13.50 7.21 11.44
CA GLN A 7 -12.89 6.28 12.40
C GLN A 7 -12.20 7.01 13.55
N ILE A 8 -11.51 8.11 13.26
CA ILE A 8 -10.83 8.92 14.28
C ILE A 8 -11.86 9.59 15.20
N LYS A 9 -12.95 10.15 14.64
CA LYS A 9 -14.02 10.80 15.41
C LYS A 9 -14.74 9.82 16.34
N THR A 10 -14.81 8.55 15.98
CA THR A 10 -15.37 7.49 16.82
C THR A 10 -14.35 6.88 17.80
N GLY A 11 -13.20 7.53 18.02
CA GLY A 11 -12.20 7.13 19.00
C GLY A 11 -11.12 6.17 18.50
N GLY A 12 -11.08 5.90 17.19
CA GLY A 12 -10.05 5.05 16.59
C GLY A 12 -8.67 5.71 16.56
N THR A 13 -7.63 4.91 16.76
CA THR A 13 -6.23 5.33 16.57
C THR A 13 -5.80 5.07 15.13
N VAL A 14 -5.17 6.07 14.49
CA VAL A 14 -4.71 5.96 13.11
C VAL A 14 -3.18 6.04 13.03
N HIS A 15 -2.58 5.06 12.38
CA HIS A 15 -1.15 5.04 12.06
C HIS A 15 -0.97 5.30 10.56
N MET A 16 -0.52 6.50 10.23
CA MET A 16 -0.23 6.91 8.86
C MET A 16 1.18 6.49 8.48
N VAL A 17 1.33 5.78 7.37
CA VAL A 17 2.64 5.46 6.80
C VAL A 17 2.84 6.32 5.56
N CYS A 18 3.86 7.17 5.57
CA CYS A 18 4.12 8.14 4.49
C CYS A 18 5.61 8.16 4.11
N ARG A 19 5.90 8.38 2.83
CA ARG A 19 7.29 8.55 2.36
C ARG A 19 7.82 9.96 2.56
N SER A 20 7.01 10.98 2.25
CA SER A 20 7.42 12.40 2.35
C SER A 20 7.02 12.95 3.70
N LYS A 21 7.99 13.56 4.37
CA LYS A 21 7.78 14.23 5.64
C LYS A 21 6.81 15.39 5.51
N GLU A 22 7.02 16.31 4.56
CA GLU A 22 6.17 17.50 4.44
C GLU A 22 4.72 17.12 4.18
N ARG A 23 4.46 16.25 3.18
CA ARG A 23 3.09 15.82 2.85
C ARG A 23 2.45 15.00 3.99
N GLY A 24 3.25 14.22 4.71
CA GLY A 24 2.78 13.45 5.85
C GLY A 24 2.36 14.35 7.01
N GLU A 25 3.16 15.37 7.34
CA GLU A 25 2.88 16.35 8.40
C GLU A 25 1.68 17.24 8.04
N GLU A 26 1.56 17.65 6.77
CA GLU A 26 0.40 18.38 6.27
C GLU A 26 -0.88 17.56 6.42
N ALA A 27 -0.88 16.30 5.96
CA ALA A 27 -2.02 15.40 6.08
C ALA A 27 -2.36 15.07 7.55
N LEU A 28 -1.35 14.92 8.41
CA LEU A 28 -1.55 14.73 9.84
C LEU A 28 -2.29 15.93 10.45
N LYS A 29 -1.81 17.15 10.17
CA LYS A 29 -2.42 18.39 10.68
C LYS A 29 -3.86 18.53 10.20
N ASP A 30 -4.12 18.32 8.90
CA ASP A 30 -5.47 18.37 8.33
C ASP A 30 -6.42 17.36 8.99
N LEU A 31 -5.97 16.13 9.22
CA LEU A 31 -6.78 15.11 9.89
C LEU A 31 -7.03 15.45 11.37
N GLN A 32 -6.04 16.00 12.08
CA GLN A 32 -6.22 16.45 13.46
C GLN A 32 -7.25 17.58 13.54
N GLU A 33 -7.17 18.57 12.66
CA GLU A 33 -8.12 19.68 12.59
C GLU A 33 -9.55 19.19 12.26
N LYS A 34 -9.70 18.29 11.27
CA LYS A 34 -11.02 17.78 10.86
C LYS A 34 -11.65 16.82 11.87
N SER A 35 -10.84 16.06 12.60
CA SER A 35 -11.32 15.05 13.55
C SER A 35 -11.43 15.56 14.98
N GLY A 36 -10.67 16.59 15.37
CA GLY A 36 -10.53 17.03 16.75
C GLY A 36 -9.77 16.07 17.66
N SER A 37 -9.08 15.07 17.09
CA SER A 37 -8.37 14.02 17.82
C SER A 37 -6.86 14.08 17.58
N SER A 38 -6.09 13.77 18.63
CA SER A 38 -4.64 13.62 18.57
C SER A 38 -4.18 12.17 18.43
N ASN A 39 -5.11 11.19 18.35
CA ASN A 39 -4.81 9.76 18.21
C ASN A 39 -4.40 9.38 16.77
N ILE A 40 -3.52 10.18 16.18
CA ILE A 40 -3.02 10.02 14.82
C ILE A 40 -1.50 10.07 14.87
N HIS A 41 -0.85 9.02 14.40
CA HIS A 41 0.59 8.84 14.45
C HIS A 41 1.16 8.76 13.04
N LEU A 42 2.14 9.62 12.73
CA LEU A 42 2.84 9.60 11.45
C LEU A 42 4.12 8.76 11.54
N HIS A 43 4.28 7.82 10.62
CA HIS A 43 5.46 6.98 10.45
C HIS A 43 6.06 7.22 9.08
N LEU A 44 7.32 7.63 9.04
CA LEU A 44 8.03 7.86 7.79
C LEU A 44 8.66 6.56 7.29
N VAL A 45 8.07 5.98 6.26
CA VAL A 45 8.53 4.71 5.67
C VAL A 45 8.41 4.79 4.16
N ASP A 46 9.52 4.49 3.47
CA ASP A 46 9.50 4.32 2.03
C ASP A 46 9.17 2.86 1.69
N MET A 47 7.99 2.65 1.09
CA MET A 47 7.51 1.32 0.70
C MET A 47 8.32 0.68 -0.44
N SER A 48 9.23 1.42 -1.09
CA SER A 48 10.19 0.87 -2.05
C SER A 48 11.45 0.30 -1.40
N ARG A 49 11.63 0.45 -0.08
CA ARG A 49 12.82 0.03 0.67
C ARG A 49 12.49 -1.11 1.65
N PRO A 50 12.68 -2.39 1.26
CA PRO A 50 12.38 -3.56 2.09
C PRO A 50 12.92 -3.50 3.52
N LYS A 51 14.14 -2.99 3.70
CA LYS A 51 14.76 -2.86 5.03
C LYS A 51 13.99 -1.90 5.94
N ALA A 52 13.61 -0.73 5.43
CA ALA A 52 12.86 0.27 6.19
C ALA A 52 11.48 -0.25 6.63
N ILE A 53 10.82 -1.02 5.75
CA ILE A 53 9.52 -1.64 6.07
C ILE A 53 9.67 -2.68 7.19
N LYS A 54 10.70 -3.53 7.12
CA LYS A 54 10.99 -4.52 8.17
C LYS A 54 11.29 -3.86 9.52
N GLU A 55 12.10 -2.80 9.52
CA GLU A 55 12.40 -2.03 10.74
C GLU A 55 11.13 -1.40 11.35
N PHE A 56 10.25 -0.85 10.50
CA PHE A 56 8.97 -0.34 10.95
C PHE A 56 8.07 -1.43 11.55
N VAL A 57 7.94 -2.58 10.88
CA VAL A 57 7.15 -3.73 11.37
C VAL A 57 7.65 -4.17 12.74
N GLU A 58 8.96 -4.38 12.89
CA GLU A 58 9.53 -4.84 14.16
C GLU A 58 9.29 -3.84 15.28
N LYS A 59 9.49 -2.54 15.01
CA LYS A 59 9.19 -1.48 15.98
C LYS A 59 7.70 -1.42 16.34
N PHE A 60 6.81 -1.55 15.37
CA PHE A 60 5.37 -1.53 15.60
C PHE A 60 4.96 -2.71 16.50
N ARG A 61 5.48 -3.90 16.22
CA ARG A 61 5.27 -5.12 17.00
C ARG A 61 5.81 -4.99 18.43
N SER A 62 7.04 -4.50 18.59
CA SER A 62 7.69 -4.39 19.91
C SER A 62 6.99 -3.40 20.83
N ASN A 63 6.29 -2.41 20.28
CA ASN A 63 5.52 -1.44 21.07
C ASN A 63 4.21 -2.00 21.63
N GLY A 64 3.84 -3.24 21.28
CA GLY A 64 2.56 -3.84 21.71
C GLY A 64 1.34 -3.07 21.19
N THR A 65 1.50 -2.32 20.09
CA THR A 65 0.41 -1.53 19.51
C THR A 65 -0.62 -2.47 18.87
N PRO A 66 -1.90 -2.42 19.27
CA PRO A 66 -2.93 -3.24 18.65
C PRO A 66 -3.18 -2.79 17.21
N LEU A 67 -3.52 -3.74 16.33
CA LEU A 67 -3.86 -3.46 14.95
C LEU A 67 -5.10 -4.25 14.54
N ASN A 68 -6.19 -3.54 14.28
CA ASN A 68 -7.44 -4.16 13.84
C ASN A 68 -7.58 -4.15 12.31
N VAL A 69 -7.12 -3.08 11.66
CA VAL A 69 -7.28 -2.88 10.22
C VAL A 69 -5.98 -2.38 9.60
N LEU A 70 -5.53 -3.05 8.55
CA LEU A 70 -4.44 -2.59 7.67
C LEU A 70 -5.01 -2.19 6.31
N ILE A 71 -4.71 -0.97 5.87
CA ILE A 71 -5.09 -0.49 4.53
C ILE A 71 -3.81 -0.24 3.72
N ASN A 72 -3.53 -1.13 2.77
CA ASN A 72 -2.44 -0.97 1.81
C ASN A 72 -2.90 -0.03 0.69
N ASN A 73 -2.75 1.27 0.92
CA ASN A 73 -3.09 2.32 -0.04
C ASN A 73 -1.87 2.86 -0.82
N ALA A 74 -0.65 2.65 -0.30
CA ALA A 74 0.55 3.14 -0.96
C ALA A 74 0.68 2.50 -2.36
N GLY A 75 0.79 3.34 -3.38
CA GLY A 75 1.00 2.89 -4.75
C GLY A 75 1.68 3.97 -5.58
N VAL A 76 2.54 3.55 -6.50
CA VAL A 76 3.16 4.42 -7.50
C VAL A 76 2.81 3.91 -8.89
N LEU A 77 2.50 4.84 -9.79
CA LEU A 77 2.47 4.63 -11.22
C LEU A 77 3.62 5.47 -11.80
N MET A 78 4.66 4.82 -12.31
CA MET A 78 5.71 5.49 -13.07
C MET A 78 5.35 5.41 -14.55
N SER A 79 4.58 6.36 -15.06
CA SER A 79 4.26 6.43 -16.49
C SER A 79 5.54 6.70 -17.31
N GLY A 80 5.69 6.02 -18.44
CA GLY A 80 6.85 6.12 -19.32
C GLY A 80 7.36 4.79 -19.82
N ASP A 81 8.44 4.83 -20.60
CA ASP A 81 9.05 3.69 -21.28
C ASP A 81 10.40 3.26 -20.66
N LYS A 82 10.77 3.87 -19.51
CA LYS A 82 12.01 3.59 -18.81
C LYS A 82 11.78 2.76 -17.55
N ARG A 83 12.33 1.55 -17.54
CA ARG A 83 12.46 0.73 -16.32
C ARG A 83 13.44 1.39 -15.36
N THR A 84 13.02 1.64 -14.12
CA THR A 84 13.86 2.23 -13.07
C THR A 84 14.04 1.26 -11.92
N LEU A 85 15.18 1.32 -11.27
CA LEU A 85 15.55 0.45 -10.17
C LEU A 85 15.72 1.25 -8.87
N THR A 86 15.37 0.64 -7.75
CA THR A 86 15.73 1.10 -6.41
C THR A 86 17.24 0.89 -6.15
N GLU A 87 17.74 1.41 -5.03
CA GLU A 87 19.11 1.15 -4.57
C GLU A 87 19.43 -0.35 -4.36
N ASP A 88 18.40 -1.15 -4.10
CA ASP A 88 18.50 -2.61 -3.92
C ASP A 88 18.39 -3.38 -5.25
N GLY A 89 18.33 -2.68 -6.40
CA GLY A 89 18.22 -3.28 -7.73
C GLY A 89 16.83 -3.83 -8.07
N LEU A 90 15.79 -3.43 -7.33
CA LEU A 90 14.40 -3.84 -7.56
C LEU A 90 13.69 -2.86 -8.50
N GLU A 91 12.82 -3.34 -9.39
CA GLU A 91 12.00 -2.40 -10.19
C GLU A 91 11.10 -1.56 -9.27
N THR A 92 11.11 -0.25 -9.44
CA THR A 92 10.52 0.71 -8.48
C THR A 92 9.02 0.49 -8.23
N THR A 93 8.26 0.19 -9.29
CA THR A 93 6.80 -0.05 -9.21
C THR A 93 6.50 -1.35 -8.47
N PHE A 94 7.21 -2.42 -8.81
CA PHE A 94 7.14 -3.72 -8.13
C PHE A 94 7.55 -3.61 -6.65
N ALA A 95 8.67 -2.93 -6.38
CA ALA A 95 9.20 -2.74 -5.03
C ALA A 95 8.16 -2.08 -4.12
N THR A 96 7.49 -1.04 -4.62
CA THR A 96 6.49 -0.27 -3.87
C THR A 96 5.15 -1.02 -3.75
N ASN A 97 4.56 -1.41 -4.89
CA ASN A 97 3.17 -1.84 -4.95
C ASN A 97 2.99 -3.31 -4.55
N SER A 98 4.00 -4.14 -4.81
CA SER A 98 3.89 -5.59 -4.60
C SER A 98 4.75 -6.06 -3.45
N LEU A 99 6.08 -5.88 -3.54
CA LEU A 99 6.99 -6.38 -2.51
C LEU A 99 6.81 -5.66 -1.18
N GLY A 100 6.69 -4.34 -1.19
CA GLY A 100 6.48 -3.54 0.00
C GLY A 100 5.18 -3.91 0.72
N VAL A 101 4.08 -4.04 -0.04
CA VAL A 101 2.78 -4.51 0.47
C VAL A 101 2.90 -5.92 1.07
N HIS A 102 3.61 -6.83 0.40
CA HIS A 102 3.84 -8.18 0.90
C HIS A 102 4.61 -8.18 2.23
N ILE A 103 5.71 -7.45 2.34
CA ILE A 103 6.55 -7.38 3.54
C ILE A 103 5.76 -6.77 4.71
N LEU A 104 5.07 -5.65 4.47
CA LEU A 104 4.29 -4.98 5.50
C LEU A 104 3.15 -5.87 6.01
N THR A 105 2.40 -6.46 5.07
CA THR A 105 1.24 -7.31 5.40
C THR A 105 1.69 -8.54 6.16
N SER A 106 2.61 -9.34 5.60
CA SER A 106 3.11 -10.56 6.26
C SER A 106 3.71 -10.28 7.63
N GLY A 107 4.44 -9.17 7.76
CA GLY A 107 5.05 -8.75 9.00
C GLY A 107 4.05 -8.36 10.10
N LEU A 108 2.90 -7.79 9.72
CA LEU A 108 1.87 -7.34 10.66
C LEU A 108 0.76 -8.37 10.93
N ILE A 109 0.71 -9.48 10.19
CA ILE A 109 -0.25 -10.58 10.44
C ILE A 109 -0.25 -11.04 11.89
N PRO A 110 0.90 -11.29 12.57
CA PRO A 110 0.88 -11.72 13.97
C PRO A 110 0.22 -10.72 14.93
N VAL A 111 0.20 -9.43 14.59
CA VAL A 111 -0.50 -8.40 15.38
C VAL A 111 -1.98 -8.37 15.02
N LEU A 112 -2.31 -8.44 13.73
CA LEU A 112 -3.69 -8.50 13.24
C LEU A 112 -4.42 -9.70 13.84
N GLU A 113 -3.80 -10.87 13.93
CA GLU A 113 -4.43 -12.06 14.49
C GLU A 113 -4.79 -11.93 15.98
N ASN A 114 -4.33 -10.89 16.70
CA ASN A 114 -4.79 -10.60 18.06
C ASN A 114 -6.09 -9.78 18.10
N SER A 115 -6.52 -9.20 16.98
CA SER A 115 -7.79 -8.50 16.84
C SER A 115 -8.98 -9.48 16.85
N GLU A 116 -10.12 -9.03 17.36
CA GLU A 116 -11.39 -9.78 17.30
C GLU A 116 -11.94 -9.89 15.87
N ASP A 117 -11.82 -8.81 15.07
CA ASP A 117 -12.24 -8.76 13.67
C ASP A 117 -11.13 -8.13 12.79
N PRO A 118 -10.04 -8.87 12.51
CA PRO A 118 -8.92 -8.32 11.76
C PRO A 118 -9.22 -8.19 10.27
N ARG A 119 -8.84 -7.06 9.68
CA ARG A 119 -9.08 -6.76 8.27
C ARG A 119 -7.83 -6.26 7.57
N VAL A 120 -7.60 -6.74 6.36
CA VAL A 120 -6.59 -6.22 5.44
C VAL A 120 -7.27 -5.84 4.15
N ILE A 121 -7.15 -4.56 3.78
CA ILE A 121 -7.72 -4.01 2.55
C ILE A 121 -6.57 -3.57 1.66
N ILE A 122 -6.51 -4.08 0.43
CA ILE A 122 -5.50 -3.67 -0.56
C ILE A 122 -6.19 -2.82 -1.64
N ILE A 123 -5.71 -1.59 -1.82
CA ILE A 123 -6.24 -0.66 -2.81
C ILE A 123 -5.62 -0.95 -4.17
N THR A 124 -6.44 -1.51 -5.06
CA THR A 124 -6.06 -1.87 -6.41
C THR A 124 -6.56 -0.83 -7.44
N SER A 125 -6.47 -1.12 -8.73
CA SER A 125 -6.96 -0.27 -9.82
C SER A 125 -7.53 -1.12 -10.93
N GLY A 126 -8.53 -0.60 -11.68
CA GLY A 126 -9.13 -1.23 -12.87
C GLY A 126 -8.12 -1.78 -13.90
N GLY A 127 -6.89 -1.27 -13.92
CA GLY A 127 -5.78 -1.83 -14.69
C GLY A 127 -5.50 -3.31 -14.38
N MET A 128 -5.89 -3.82 -13.21
CA MET A 128 -5.76 -5.26 -12.88
C MET A 128 -6.54 -6.18 -13.82
N LEU A 129 -7.54 -5.67 -14.55
CA LEU A 129 -8.33 -6.42 -15.53
C LEU A 129 -7.63 -6.54 -16.89
N VAL A 130 -6.67 -5.67 -17.20
CA VAL A 130 -6.08 -5.58 -18.54
C VAL A 130 -4.88 -6.52 -18.74
N GLN A 131 -4.41 -7.19 -17.67
CA GLN A 131 -3.28 -8.10 -17.73
C GLN A 131 -3.47 -9.42 -17.00
N LYS A 132 -2.86 -10.47 -17.57
CA LYS A 132 -2.62 -11.73 -16.86
C LYS A 132 -1.38 -11.58 -15.99
N LEU A 133 -1.36 -12.30 -14.87
CA LEU A 133 -0.17 -12.37 -14.03
C LEU A 133 0.91 -13.19 -14.74
N ASP A 134 2.11 -12.62 -14.89
CA ASP A 134 3.30 -13.32 -15.34
C ASP A 134 4.20 -13.62 -14.13
N LEU A 135 4.17 -14.87 -13.66
CA LEU A 135 5.01 -15.32 -12.55
C LEU A 135 6.48 -15.46 -12.92
N SER A 136 6.80 -15.51 -14.22
CA SER A 136 8.17 -15.66 -14.71
C SER A 136 8.93 -14.34 -14.79
N ASP A 137 8.24 -13.21 -14.62
CA ASP A 137 8.80 -11.87 -14.74
C ASP A 137 8.06 -10.82 -13.89
N LEU A 138 8.10 -11.00 -12.57
CA LEU A 138 7.44 -10.10 -11.61
C LEU A 138 8.00 -8.67 -11.62
N GLN A 139 9.23 -8.49 -12.14
CA GLN A 139 9.97 -7.22 -12.16
C GLN A 139 10.19 -6.65 -13.56
N PHE A 140 9.48 -7.18 -14.57
CA PHE A 140 9.44 -6.64 -15.94
C PHE A 140 10.80 -6.60 -16.66
N GLU A 141 11.69 -7.55 -16.38
CA GLU A 141 13.01 -7.69 -17.01
C GLU A 141 12.93 -8.20 -18.46
N LYS A 142 11.88 -8.96 -18.79
CA LYS A 142 11.68 -9.59 -20.10
C LYS A 142 10.74 -8.79 -21.00
N MET A 143 10.22 -7.66 -20.51
CA MET A 143 9.34 -6.79 -21.27
C MET A 143 10.12 -6.11 -22.42
N THR A 144 9.86 -6.52 -23.67
CA THR A 144 10.63 -6.10 -24.86
C THR A 144 10.70 -4.59 -25.03
N LYS A 145 9.59 -3.90 -24.75
CA LYS A 145 9.54 -2.44 -24.58
C LYS A 145 8.87 -2.19 -23.24
N PHE A 146 9.62 -1.62 -22.30
CA PHE A 146 9.04 -1.31 -21.00
C PHE A 146 7.89 -0.32 -21.17
N ASP A 147 6.78 -0.61 -20.51
CA ASP A 147 5.61 0.24 -20.45
C ASP A 147 5.20 0.30 -18.98
N GLY A 148 5.38 1.47 -18.37
CA GLY A 148 5.11 1.68 -16.95
C GLY A 148 3.64 1.52 -16.57
N THR A 149 2.72 1.80 -17.49
CA THR A 149 1.27 1.57 -17.28
C THR A 149 0.97 0.07 -17.27
N MET A 150 1.63 -0.69 -18.14
CA MET A 150 1.54 -2.14 -18.16
C MET A 150 2.21 -2.77 -16.93
N ALA A 151 3.39 -2.30 -16.54
CA ALA A 151 4.06 -2.72 -15.29
C ALA A 151 3.15 -2.48 -14.07
N TYR A 152 2.60 -1.27 -13.95
CA TYR A 152 1.63 -0.93 -12.89
C TYR A 152 0.41 -1.86 -12.91
N SER A 153 -0.22 -2.05 -14.08
CA SER A 153 -1.38 -2.93 -14.23
C SER A 153 -1.09 -4.36 -13.76
N GLN A 154 0.11 -4.88 -14.05
CA GLN A 154 0.52 -6.18 -13.55
C GLN A 154 0.72 -6.18 -12.03
N THR A 155 1.31 -5.13 -11.43
CA THR A 155 1.40 -5.04 -9.94
C THR A 155 0.02 -5.05 -9.29
N LYS A 156 -0.97 -4.41 -9.90
CA LYS A 156 -2.37 -4.45 -9.45
C LYS A 156 -2.99 -5.83 -9.59
N ARG A 157 -2.60 -6.60 -10.61
CA ARG A 157 -2.94 -8.03 -10.71
C ARG A 157 -2.26 -8.86 -9.62
N GLN A 158 -0.99 -8.60 -9.32
CA GLN A 158 -0.24 -9.26 -8.24
C GLN A 158 -0.93 -9.05 -6.88
N GLU A 159 -1.37 -7.83 -6.57
CA GLU A 159 -2.13 -7.51 -5.34
C GLU A 159 -3.41 -8.35 -5.20
N VAL A 160 -4.20 -8.50 -6.27
CA VAL A 160 -5.45 -9.30 -6.24
C VAL A 160 -5.15 -10.77 -5.95
N ILE A 161 -4.15 -11.34 -6.62
CA ILE A 161 -3.76 -12.74 -6.41
C ILE A 161 -3.18 -12.93 -5.01
N MET A 162 -2.35 -12.01 -4.54
CA MET A 162 -1.78 -12.01 -3.20
C MET A 162 -2.86 -11.95 -2.13
N THR A 163 -3.90 -11.14 -2.34
CA THR A 163 -5.07 -11.05 -1.44
C THR A 163 -5.76 -12.41 -1.33
N ALA A 164 -6.02 -13.08 -2.46
CA ALA A 164 -6.67 -14.40 -2.46
C ALA A 164 -5.78 -15.47 -1.78
N MET A 165 -4.47 -15.42 -1.99
CA MET A 165 -3.51 -16.32 -1.33
C MET A 165 -3.52 -16.11 0.19
N TYR A 166 -3.47 -14.85 0.66
CA TYR A 166 -3.51 -14.55 2.08
C TYR A 166 -4.84 -14.90 2.73
N ALA A 167 -5.97 -14.64 2.05
CA ALA A 167 -7.29 -15.04 2.53
C ALA A 167 -7.37 -16.56 2.80
N LYS A 168 -6.76 -17.36 1.91
CA LYS A 168 -6.70 -18.82 2.08
C LYS A 168 -5.75 -19.23 3.19
N GLN A 169 -4.61 -18.56 3.34
CA GLN A 169 -3.57 -18.92 4.30
C GLN A 169 -3.90 -18.50 5.73
N TYR A 170 -4.60 -17.37 5.91
CA TYR A 170 -4.87 -16.75 7.21
C TYR A 170 -6.38 -16.51 7.39
N PRO A 171 -7.17 -17.57 7.62
CA PRO A 171 -8.63 -17.50 7.61
C PRO A 171 -9.23 -16.65 8.75
N LYS A 172 -8.45 -16.32 9.79
CA LYS A 172 -8.87 -15.42 10.87
C LYS A 172 -8.96 -13.97 10.41
N VAL A 173 -8.15 -13.58 9.42
CA VAL A 173 -8.06 -12.22 8.91
C VAL A 173 -8.90 -12.09 7.64
N HIS A 174 -9.80 -11.12 7.62
CA HIS A 174 -10.57 -10.82 6.42
C HIS A 174 -9.73 -10.01 5.43
N PHE A 175 -9.41 -10.61 4.28
CA PHE A 175 -8.70 -9.94 3.19
C PHE A 175 -9.67 -9.52 2.08
N SER A 176 -9.54 -8.28 1.63
CA SER A 176 -10.29 -7.78 0.47
C SER A 176 -9.46 -6.83 -0.38
N THR A 177 -9.84 -6.72 -1.66
CA THR A 177 -9.32 -5.70 -2.56
C THR A 177 -10.41 -4.67 -2.86
N CYS A 178 -10.03 -3.41 -2.99
CA CYS A 178 -10.92 -2.34 -3.42
C CYS A 178 -10.33 -1.60 -4.62
N HIS A 179 -11.09 -1.49 -5.71
CA HIS A 179 -10.83 -0.48 -6.74
C HIS A 179 -11.67 0.76 -6.38
N PRO A 180 -11.04 1.91 -6.05
CA PRO A 180 -11.78 3.07 -5.56
C PRO A 180 -12.51 3.86 -6.67
N GLY A 181 -12.51 3.37 -7.91
CA GLY A 181 -12.93 4.13 -9.08
C GLY A 181 -11.88 5.18 -9.47
N TRP A 182 -12.33 6.18 -10.24
CA TRP A 182 -11.53 7.34 -10.59
C TRP A 182 -11.60 8.36 -9.45
N ALA A 183 -10.55 8.43 -8.63
CA ALA A 183 -10.46 9.34 -7.50
C ALA A 183 -9.43 10.44 -7.78
N ASP A 184 -9.83 11.70 -7.61
CA ASP A 184 -8.94 12.84 -7.77
C ASP A 184 -7.80 12.76 -6.74
N THR A 185 -6.63 12.33 -7.22
CA THR A 185 -5.41 12.12 -6.45
C THR A 185 -4.22 12.46 -7.34
N ALA A 186 -3.06 12.78 -6.77
CA ALA A 186 -1.88 13.14 -7.55
C ALA A 186 -1.45 12.09 -8.61
N GLY A 187 -1.88 10.82 -8.48
CA GLY A 187 -1.64 9.78 -9.47
C GLY A 187 -2.46 9.89 -10.77
N MET A 188 -3.52 10.70 -10.78
CA MET A 188 -4.39 10.96 -11.93
C MET A 188 -3.89 12.09 -12.83
N ILE A 189 -3.09 13.01 -12.29
CA ILE A 189 -2.75 14.29 -12.94
C ILE A 189 -1.73 14.09 -14.10
N TYR A 190 -1.18 12.89 -14.29
CA TYR A 190 -0.14 12.61 -15.29
C TYR A 190 -0.62 11.82 -16.53
N ILE A 191 -1.93 11.58 -16.69
CA ILE A 191 -2.50 10.97 -17.91
C ILE A 191 -3.34 12.03 -18.62
N ASN A 192 -2.66 12.97 -19.28
CA ASN A 192 -3.14 13.68 -20.49
C ASN A 192 -2.10 14.75 -20.86
N ASN A 193 -1.31 14.47 -21.89
CA ASN A 193 -0.79 15.50 -22.78
C ASN A 193 -1.13 15.01 -24.19
N GLU A 194 -2.16 15.60 -24.78
CA GLU A 194 -2.13 15.88 -26.21
C GLU A 194 -1.09 16.99 -26.47
#